data_AF-V4L539-F1
#
_entry.id   AF-V4L539-F1
#
_cell.length_a   1.000
_cell.length_b   1.000
_cell.length_c   1.000
_cell.angle_alpha   90.00
_cell.angle_beta   90.00
_cell.angle_gamma   90.00
#
_symmetry.space_group_name_H-M   'P 1'
#
loop_
_entity.id
_entity.type
_entity.pdbx_description
1 polymer ?
#
loop_
_entity_poly.entity_id
_entity_poly.type
_entity_poly.pdbx_seq_one_letter_code
_entity_poly.pdbx_strand_id
1 'polypeptide(L)'
;MDTSGIHPYRINKDYVFFINQRRESDNHRSRNNVPHKCKVCEWDLKEATSSDLFCSIECKFRNALGSQLDDLMENPEDVVVEPVVKKKHRRKGIPYRSPFY
;
A
#
# COMPACT_ATOMS: atom_id res chain seq x y z
N MET A 1 -8.66 9.31 0.97
CA MET A 1 -7.88 8.70 -0.12
C MET A 1 -8.77 7.67 -0.79
N ASP A 2 -9.07 7.83 -2.08
CA ASP A 2 -9.88 6.88 -2.85
C ASP A 2 -9.02 5.69 -3.31
N THR A 3 -9.29 4.50 -2.79
CA THR A 3 -8.57 3.26 -3.15
C THR A 3 -9.26 2.47 -4.26
N SER A 4 -10.34 2.99 -4.84
CA SER A 4 -11.07 2.32 -5.92
C SER A 4 -10.16 2.10 -7.13
N GLY A 5 -10.23 0.91 -7.72
CA GLY A 5 -9.43 0.51 -8.88
C GLY A 5 -7.94 0.26 -8.59
N ILE A 6 -7.52 0.32 -7.32
CA ILE A 6 -6.21 -0.18 -6.89
C ILE A 6 -6.36 -1.63 -6.48
N HIS A 7 -5.59 -2.51 -7.11
CA HIS A 7 -5.58 -3.92 -6.82
C HIS A 7 -5.07 -4.20 -5.39
N PRO A 8 -5.90 -4.77 -4.51
CA PRO A 8 -5.49 -5.09 -3.14
C PRO A 8 -4.78 -6.44 -3.10
N TYR A 9 -3.73 -6.54 -2.28
CA TYR A 9 -2.98 -7.79 -2.09
C TYR A 9 -3.41 -8.46 -0.80
N ARG A 10 -3.57 -9.78 -0.85
CA ARG A 10 -3.92 -10.57 0.33
C ARG A 10 -2.67 -11.15 0.98
N ILE A 11 -2.38 -10.75 2.21
CA ILE A 11 -1.28 -11.30 3.02
C ILE A 11 -1.87 -11.74 4.35
N ASN A 12 -1.69 -13.00 4.74
CA ASN A 12 -2.17 -13.53 6.02
C ASN A 12 -3.66 -13.26 6.30
N LYS A 13 -4.50 -13.24 5.25
CA LYS A 13 -5.94 -12.92 5.26
C LYS A 13 -6.28 -11.42 5.36
N ASP A 14 -5.29 -10.54 5.52
CA ASP A 14 -5.46 -9.09 5.50
C ASP A 14 -5.26 -8.52 4.09
N TYR A 15 -5.97 -7.43 3.79
CA TYR A 15 -5.82 -6.68 2.56
C TYR A 15 -4.79 -5.57 2.73
N VAL A 16 -3.83 -5.52 1.81
CA VAL A 16 -2.72 -4.57 1.82
C VAL A 16 -2.68 -3.84 0.49
N PHE A 17 -2.52 -2.53 0.53
CA PHE A 17 -2.30 -1.68 -0.63
C PHE A 17 -0.85 -1.23 -0.68
N PHE A 18 -0.24 -1.26 -1.87
CA PHE A 18 1.07 -0.66 -2.06
C PHE A 18 0.95 0.84 -2.24
N ILE A 19 1.74 1.59 -1.46
CA ILE A 19 1.85 3.04 -1.63
C ILE A 19 2.67 3.32 -2.90
N ASN A 20 3.85 2.71 -3.00
CA ASN A 20 4.77 2.90 -4.13
C ASN A 20 4.69 1.74 -5.13
N GLN A 21 5.15 2.00 -6.36
CA GLN A 21 5.33 0.98 -7.37
C GLN A 21 6.27 -0.12 -6.85
N ARG A 22 5.84 -1.37 -7.00
CA ARG A 22 6.67 -2.54 -6.66
C ARG A 22 7.85 -2.57 -7.64
N ARG A 23 9.06 -2.33 -7.13
CA ARG A 23 10.29 -2.52 -7.92
C ARG A 23 10.52 -4.02 -8.09
N GLU A 24 10.76 -4.38 -9.34
CA GLU A 24 10.94 -5.71 -9.91
C GLU A 24 11.73 -6.67 -9.01
N SER A 25 11.13 -7.80 -8.60
CA SER A 25 11.90 -8.99 -8.21
C SER A 25 11.11 -10.29 -8.08
N ASP A 26 9.78 -10.31 -8.22
CA ASP A 26 9.05 -11.55 -7.94
C ASP A 26 8.54 -12.17 -9.25
N ASN A 27 9.26 -13.23 -9.67
CA ASN A 27 8.92 -14.15 -10.76
C ASN A 27 7.60 -14.86 -10.46
N HIS A 28 6.53 -14.09 -10.53
CA HIS A 28 5.20 -14.55 -10.30
C HIS A 28 4.69 -15.11 -11.62
N ARG A 29 4.94 -16.40 -11.83
CA ARG A 29 4.34 -17.18 -12.92
C ARG A 29 2.82 -17.01 -12.88
N SER A 30 2.31 -16.11 -13.70
CA SER A 30 0.89 -15.98 -13.99
C SER A 30 0.43 -17.31 -14.59
N ARG A 31 -0.48 -17.99 -13.89
CA ARG A 31 -1.13 -19.20 -14.37
C ARG A 31 -2.57 -18.78 -14.67
N ASN A 32 -2.88 -18.67 -15.97
CA ASN A 32 -4.20 -18.49 -16.60
C ASN A 32 -4.55 -17.10 -17.19
N ASN A 33 -4.40 -17.01 -18.51
CA ASN A 33 -5.35 -16.64 -19.57
C ASN A 33 -6.07 -15.28 -19.69
N VAL A 34 -5.95 -14.31 -18.78
CA VAL A 34 -6.18 -12.90 -19.17
C VAL A 34 -5.23 -12.02 -18.36
N PRO A 35 -4.22 -11.38 -18.98
CA PRO A 35 -3.33 -10.50 -18.24
C PRO A 35 -4.06 -9.19 -17.93
N HIS A 36 -4.64 -9.09 -16.74
CA HIS A 36 -5.03 -7.81 -16.18
C HIS A 36 -3.75 -7.09 -15.74
N LYS A 37 -3.34 -6.09 -16.53
CA LYS A 37 -2.10 -5.35 -16.30
C LYS A 37 -2.41 -3.98 -15.71
N CYS A 38 -1.51 -3.50 -14.86
CA CYS A 38 -1.56 -2.12 -14.42
C CYS A 38 -1.43 -1.17 -15.61
N LYS A 39 -2.29 -0.15 -15.69
CA LYS A 39 -2.25 0.84 -16.78
C LYS A 39 -0.96 1.67 -16.86
N VAL A 40 -0.18 1.75 -15.78
CA VAL A 40 1.02 2.62 -15.72
C VAL A 40 2.31 1.84 -15.84
N CYS A 41 2.47 0.78 -15.05
CA CYS A 41 3.71 0.00 -15.04
C CYS A 41 3.58 -1.37 -15.72
N GLU A 42 2.42 -1.65 -16.32
CA GLU A 42 2.11 -2.91 -17.03
C GLU A 42 2.26 -4.18 -16.18
N TRP A 43 2.39 -4.03 -14.86
CA TRP A 43 2.58 -5.13 -13.95
C TRP A 43 1.32 -6.00 -13.87
N ASP A 44 1.51 -7.33 -13.85
CA ASP A 44 0.42 -8.28 -13.76
C ASP A 44 -0.29 -8.19 -12.40
N LEU A 45 -1.58 -7.88 -12.44
CA LEU A 45 -2.48 -7.87 -11.31
C LEU A 45 -3.02 -9.30 -11.13
N LYS A 46 -2.47 -10.01 -10.14
CA LYS A 46 -2.90 -11.39 -9.85
C LYS A 46 -4.32 -11.38 -9.31
N GLU A 47 -5.23 -12.12 -9.93
CA GLU A 47 -6.62 -12.19 -9.43
C GLU A 47 -7.29 -10.80 -9.43
N ALA A 48 -6.97 -10.00 -10.45
CA ALA A 48 -7.62 -8.71 -10.65
C ALA A 48 -9.11 -8.89 -10.89
N THR A 49 -9.89 -8.08 -10.19
CA THR A 49 -11.30 -7.88 -10.53
C THR A 49 -11.37 -7.00 -11.78
N SER A 50 -12.48 -7.03 -12.53
CA SER A 50 -12.67 -6.18 -13.72
C SER A 50 -12.53 -4.67 -13.46
N SER A 51 -12.65 -4.25 -12.19
CA SER A 51 -12.45 -2.87 -11.74
C SER A 51 -11.00 -2.47 -11.45
N ASP A 52 -10.08 -3.43 -11.33
CA ASP A 52 -8.72 -3.16 -10.86
C ASP A 52 -7.82 -2.75 -12.03
N LEU A 53 -7.33 -1.52 -11.98
CA LEU A 53 -6.57 -0.88 -13.07
C LEU A 53 -5.13 -0.54 -12.67
N PHE A 54 -4.85 -0.45 -11.37
CA PHE A 54 -3.57 0.02 -10.83
C PHE A 54 -3.02 -0.96 -9.79
N CYS A 55 -1.69 -1.15 -9.75
CA CYS A 55 -1.04 -2.03 -8.77
C CYS A 55 -0.68 -1.32 -7.46
N SER A 56 -0.64 0.01 -7.46
CA SER A 56 -0.24 0.83 -6.32
C SER A 56 -0.93 2.19 -6.35
N ILE A 57 -0.91 2.87 -5.21
CA ILE A 57 -1.38 4.25 -5.06
C ILE A 57 -0.58 5.18 -5.97
N GLU A 58 0.75 5.03 -6.02
CA GLU A 58 1.64 5.77 -6.91
C GLU A 58 1.23 5.63 -8.37
N CYS A 59 0.95 4.40 -8.85
CA CYS A 59 0.49 4.21 -10.24
C CYS A 59 -0.85 4.88 -10.51
N LYS A 60 -1.78 4.90 -9.55
CA LYS A 60 -3.05 5.62 -9.70
C LYS A 60 -2.81 7.13 -9.82
N PHE A 61 -1.91 7.68 -8.99
CA PHE A 61 -1.56 9.09 -9.03
C PHE A 61 -0.80 9.48 -10.30
N ARG A 62 0.17 8.67 -10.75
CA ARG A 62 0.85 8.85 -12.04
C ARG A 62 -0.14 8.88 -13.21
N ASN A 63 -1.17 8.03 -13.18
CA ASN A 63 -2.21 8.05 -14.20
C ASN A 63 -3.11 9.30 -14.14
N ALA A 64 -3.37 9.83 -12.94
CA ALA A 64 -4.26 10.99 -12.75
C ALA A 64 -3.55 12.34 -12.97
N LEU A 65 -2.29 12.47 -12.54
CA LEU A 65 -1.53 13.72 -12.50
C LEU A 65 -0.41 13.77 -13.55
N GLY A 66 0.00 12.64 -14.14
CA GLY A 66 1.07 12.60 -15.13
C GLY A 66 2.39 13.16 -14.59
N SER A 67 3.06 14.00 -15.38
CA SER A 67 4.33 14.64 -15.03
C SER A 67 4.23 15.64 -13.87
N GLN A 68 3.02 16.14 -13.57
CA GLN A 68 2.81 17.03 -12.42
C GLN A 68 3.11 16.34 -11.09
N LEU A 69 3.02 15.01 -11.05
CA LEU A 69 3.41 14.25 -9.86
C LEU A 69 4.89 14.39 -9.56
N ASP A 70 5.73 14.36 -10.58
CA ASP A 70 7.18 14.44 -10.42
C ASP A 70 7.57 15.83 -9.88
N ASP A 71 6.94 16.89 -10.39
CA ASP A 71 7.12 18.27 -9.90
C ASP A 71 6.72 18.42 -8.41
N LEU A 72 5.63 17.77 -7.98
CA LEU A 72 5.15 17.76 -6.60
C LEU A 72 6.01 16.88 -5.67
N MET A 73 6.68 15.87 -6.20
CA MET A 73 7.60 15.02 -5.44
C MET A 73 8.98 15.65 -5.29
N GLU A 74 9.41 16.50 -6.24
CA GLU A 74 10.69 17.22 -6.20
C GLU A 74 10.66 18.47 -5.30
N ASN A 75 9.50 19.09 -5.09
CA ASN A 75 9.31 20.16 -4.10
C ASN A 75 8.41 19.70 -2.94
N PRO A 76 8.95 19.01 -1.93
CA PRO A 76 8.26 18.86 -0.66
C PRO A 76 8.31 20.22 0.06
N GLU A 77 7.52 21.19 -0.40
CA GLU A 77 7.29 22.41 0.38
C GLU A 77 6.62 22.01 1.71
N ASP A 78 7.48 21.82 2.71
CA ASP A 78 7.23 21.86 4.16
C ASP A 78 5.81 21.51 4.62
N VAL A 79 5.33 20.30 4.31
CA VAL A 79 4.25 19.72 5.11
C VAL A 79 4.89 19.26 6.42
N VAL A 80 5.05 20.22 7.35
CA VAL A 80 5.34 19.94 8.76
C VAL A 80 4.16 19.15 9.30
N VAL A 81 4.19 17.83 9.11
CA VAL A 81 3.32 16.91 9.85
C VAL A 81 3.85 16.94 11.27
N GLU A 82 3.31 17.84 12.10
CA GLU A 82 3.57 17.82 13.52
C GLU A 82 3.32 16.39 14.02
N PRO A 83 4.29 15.77 14.72
CA PRO A 83 4.12 14.42 15.19
C PRO A 83 2.94 14.39 16.17
N VAL A 84 1.84 13.74 15.78
CA VAL A 84 0.73 13.46 16.68
C VAL A 84 1.26 12.59 17.81
N VAL A 85 1.55 13.21 18.95
CA VAL A 85 2.02 12.54 20.16
C VAL A 85 0.88 11.66 20.68
N LYS A 86 0.83 10.41 20.22
CA LYS A 86 -0.03 9.40 20.83
C LYS A 86 0.43 9.23 22.27
N LYS A 87 -0.34 9.74 23.23
CA LYS A 87 -0.12 9.49 24.67
C LYS A 87 -0.02 7.98 24.86
N LYS A 88 1.18 7.48 25.18
CA LYS A 88 1.39 6.07 25.51
C LYS A 88 0.54 5.76 26.73
N HIS A 89 -0.59 5.08 26.54
CA HIS A 89 -1.34 4.52 27.65
C HIS A 89 -0.47 3.42 28.27
N ARG A 90 0.20 3.73 29.40
CA ARG A 90 0.94 2.74 30.18
C ARG A 90 -0.07 1.69 30.63
N ARG A 91 0.06 0.47 30.11
CA ARG A 91 -0.66 -0.68 30.68
C ARG A 91 -0.24 -0.79 32.15
N LYS A 92 -1.21 -0.91 33.07
CA LYS A 92 -0.91 -1.27 34.46
C LYS A 92 -0.08 -2.56 34.41
N GLY A 93 1.00 -2.61 35.19
CA GLY A 93 2.02 -3.65 35.10
C GLY A 93 1.48 -5.08 35.19
N ILE A 94 2.34 -6.05 34.86
CA ILE A 94 2.03 -7.47 35.02
C ILE A 94 1.75 -7.72 36.51
N PRO A 95 0.58 -8.25 36.89
CA PRO A 95 0.34 -8.61 38.28
C PRO A 95 1.35 -9.70 38.66
N TYR A 96 2.16 -9.45 39.69
CA TYR A 96 2.98 -10.49 40.28
C TYR A 96 2.02 -11.54 40.85
N ARG A 97 2.04 -12.75 40.29
CA ARG A 97 1.30 -13.86 40.91
C ARG A 97 1.97 -14.15 42.26
N SER A 98 1.17 -14.23 43.31
CA SER A 98 1.67 -14.61 44.64
C SER A 98 2.35 -15.97 44.59
N PRO A 99 3.37 -16.21 45.43
CA PRO A 99 4.06 -17.50 45.46
C PRO A 99 3.07 -18.62 45.80
N PHE A 100 3.24 -19.76 45.14
CA PHE A 100 2.56 -20.99 45.56
C PHE A 100 3.28 -21.51 46.81
N TYR A 101 2.58 -21.50 47.95
CA TYR A 101 2.95 -22.28 49.13
C TYR A 101 2.56 -23.75 48.90
#